data_AF-A0A4Y9L402-F1
#
_entry.id   AF-A0A4Y9L402-F1
#
_cell.length_a   1.000
_cell.length_b   1.000
_cell.length_c   1.000
_cell.angle_alpha   90.00
_cell.angle_beta   90.00
_cell.angle_gamma   90.00
#
_symmetry.space_group_name_H-M   'P 1'
#
loop_
_entity.id
_entity.type
_entity.pdbx_description
1 polymer ?
#
loop_
_entity_poly.entity_id
_entity_poly.type
_entity_poly.pdbx_seq_one_letter_code
_entity_poly.pdbx_strand_id
1 'polypeptide(L)'
;FTTAIEEPDNFRKSRSVGAWIGLTTRRYQSGEVDYDGHISRRGDRPLRGLLYEAAAVILTRSSTHSTLRTWGLQLRERIGFKRAAVAVARKLAVIMHAMLKTGELFNPNAGAAA
;
A
#
# COMPACT_ATOMS: atom_id res chain seq x y z
N PHE A 1 6.54 -1.07 11.70
CA PHE A 1 5.28 -1.58 11.13
C PHE A 1 4.49 -2.32 12.21
N THR A 2 5.05 -3.36 12.80
CA THR A 2 4.48 -4.08 13.96
C THR A 2 4.14 -3.13 15.11
N THR A 3 5.05 -2.24 15.48
CA THR A 3 4.83 -1.21 16.52
C THR A 3 3.68 -0.24 16.26
N ALA A 4 3.32 -0.03 14.99
CA ALA A 4 2.25 0.89 14.63
C ALA A 4 0.89 0.19 14.49
N ILE A 5 0.88 -1.10 14.15
CA ILE A 5 -0.34 -1.90 14.01
C ILE A 5 -0.75 -2.51 15.35
N GLU A 6 0.23 -2.88 16.18
CA GLU A 6 0.09 -3.55 17.48
C GLU A 6 -0.66 -4.88 17.37
N GLU A 7 -1.99 -4.83 17.25
CA GLU A 7 -2.89 -5.97 17.14
C GLU A 7 -3.47 -6.07 15.70
N PRO A 8 -2.98 -7.01 14.87
CA PRO A 8 -3.42 -7.17 13.47
C PRO A 8 -4.89 -7.55 13.34
N ASP A 9 -5.47 -8.18 14.36
CA ASP A 9 -6.88 -8.59 14.34
C ASP A 9 -7.86 -7.42 14.44
N ASN A 10 -7.39 -6.22 14.81
CA ASN A 10 -8.16 -4.98 14.74
C ASN A 10 -8.67 -4.67 13.33
N PHE A 11 -8.01 -5.17 12.29
CA PHE A 11 -8.45 -5.00 10.90
C PHE A 11 -9.17 -6.25 10.40
N ARG A 12 -10.50 -6.15 10.26
CA ARG A 12 -11.33 -7.21 9.64
C ARG A 12 -10.84 -7.64 8.24
N LYS A 13 -10.26 -6.71 7.48
CA LYS A 13 -9.67 -6.97 6.16
C LYS A 13 -8.32 -6.27 6.06
N SER A 14 -7.26 -6.96 5.61
CA SER A 14 -5.93 -6.37 5.43
C SER A 14 -5.94 -5.15 4.51
N ARG A 15 -6.85 -5.10 3.52
CA ARG A 15 -7.00 -3.94 2.62
C ARG A 15 -7.33 -2.63 3.34
N SER A 16 -7.91 -2.70 4.53
CA SER A 16 -8.31 -1.53 5.33
C SER A 16 -7.12 -0.80 5.93
N VAL A 17 -5.98 -1.49 6.11
CA VAL A 17 -4.76 -0.90 6.67
C VAL A 17 -4.25 0.28 5.84
N GLY A 18 -4.37 0.20 4.51
CA GLY A 18 -3.92 1.27 3.62
C GLY A 18 -4.69 2.58 3.83
N ALA A 19 -5.98 2.50 4.16
CA ALA A 19 -6.78 3.69 4.48
C ALA A 19 -6.42 4.25 5.86
N TRP A 20 -6.18 3.37 6.83
CA TRP A 20 -5.78 3.75 8.19
C TRP A 20 -4.42 4.46 8.24
N ILE A 21 -3.43 4.02 7.46
CA ILE A 21 -2.11 4.67 7.28
C ILE A 21 -2.20 5.97 6.45
N GLY A 22 -3.37 6.22 5.84
CA GLY A 22 -3.60 7.42 5.03
C GLY A 22 -2.98 7.37 3.64
N LEU A 23 -2.85 6.16 3.06
CA LEU A 23 -2.37 5.92 1.69
C LEU A 23 -3.51 5.86 0.65
N THR A 24 -4.75 6.12 1.05
CA THR A 24 -5.91 6.23 0.16
C THR A 24 -6.34 7.69 0.01
N THR A 25 -7.03 7.98 -1.10
CA THR A 25 -7.74 9.25 -1.28
C THR A 25 -8.76 9.44 -0.17
N ARG A 26 -9.01 10.71 0.17
CA ARG A 26 -10.17 11.08 0.99
C ARG A 26 -11.39 11.06 0.08
N ARG A 27 -12.42 10.30 0.43
CA ARG A 27 -13.73 10.37 -0.22
C ARG A 27 -14.58 11.47 0.43
N TYR A 28 -15.18 12.32 -0.38
CA TYR A 28 -16.21 13.26 0.04
C TYR A 28 -17.52 12.81 -0.58
N GLN A 29 -18.51 12.51 0.27
CA GLN A 29 -19.82 12.07 -0.17
C GLN A 29 -20.90 12.77 0.64
N SER A 30 -21.88 13.32 -0.06
CA SER A 30 -23.13 13.91 0.44
C SER A 30 -24.28 13.39 -0.43
N GLY A 31 -25.53 13.67 -0.07
CA GLY A 31 -26.69 13.18 -0.84
C GLY A 31 -26.68 13.55 -2.33
N GLU A 32 -25.97 14.61 -2.71
CA GLU A 32 -25.95 15.16 -4.07
C GLU A 32 -24.55 15.09 -4.73
N VAL A 33 -23.49 14.84 -3.95
CA VAL A 33 -22.10 14.97 -4.44
C VAL A 33 -21.26 13.80 -3.92
N ASP A 34 -20.53 13.14 -4.83
CA ASP A 34 -19.56 12.08 -4.52
C ASP A 34 -18.29 12.27 -5.35
N TYR A 35 -17.14 12.53 -4.70
CA TYR A 35 -15.86 12.62 -5.39
C TYR A 35 -14.66 12.20 -4.53
N ASP A 36 -13.60 11.78 -5.21
CA ASP A 36 -12.29 11.49 -4.62
C ASP A 36 -11.42 12.75 -4.56
N GLY A 37 -10.95 13.09 -3.36
CA GLY A 37 -10.01 14.18 -3.13
C GLY A 37 -8.55 13.72 -3.09
N HIS A 38 -7.71 14.58 -2.52
CA HIS A 38 -6.30 14.28 -2.29
C HIS A 38 -6.11 13.07 -1.37
N ILE A 39 -4.88 12.53 -1.34
CA ILE A 39 -4.49 11.50 -0.37
C ILE A 39 -4.80 12.00 1.04
N SER A 40 -5.46 11.15 1.83
CA SER A 40 -5.99 11.49 3.14
C SER A 40 -4.90 11.86 4.16
N ARG A 41 -3.71 11.24 4.08
CA ARG A 41 -2.57 11.48 4.98
C ARG A 41 -2.89 11.28 6.49
N ARG A 42 -3.98 10.58 6.80
CA ARG A 42 -4.36 10.19 8.17
C ARG A 42 -3.38 9.17 8.76
N GLY A 43 -3.38 8.99 10.07
CA GLY A 43 -2.51 8.02 10.75
C GLY A 43 -1.05 8.46 10.86
N ASP A 44 -0.19 7.48 11.11
CA ASP A 44 1.24 7.67 11.39
C ASP A 44 2.00 8.19 10.15
N ARG A 45 2.59 9.40 10.30
CA ARG A 45 3.37 10.07 9.25
C ARG A 45 4.72 9.39 8.99
N PRO A 46 5.56 9.08 10.01
CA PRO A 46 6.74 8.25 9.85
C PRO A 46 6.49 6.93 9.09
N LEU A 47 5.49 6.15 9.51
CA LEU A 47 5.16 4.87 8.88
C LEU A 47 4.85 5.04 7.39
N ARG A 48 4.02 6.04 7.06
CA ARG A 48 3.67 6.35 5.67
C ARG A 48 4.90 6.76 4.84
N GLY A 49 5.81 7.55 5.43
CA GLY A 49 7.08 7.95 4.80
C GLY A 49 7.94 6.74 4.45
N LEU A 50 8.14 5.84 5.41
CA LEU A 50 8.93 4.62 5.23
C LEU A 50 8.33 3.70 4.17
N LEU A 51 7.00 3.54 4.14
CA LEU A 51 6.32 2.75 3.11
C LEU A 51 6.46 3.37 1.72
N TYR A 52 6.43 4.70 1.62
CA TYR A 52 6.66 5.41 0.36
C TYR A 52 8.11 5.25 -0.12
N GLU A 53 9.09 5.38 0.77
CA GLU A 53 10.51 5.14 0.44
C GLU A 53 10.76 3.70 0.01
N ALA A 54 10.21 2.71 0.74
CA ALA A 54 10.31 1.31 0.35
C ALA A 54 9.71 1.07 -1.04
N ALA A 55 8.55 1.66 -1.34
CA ALA A 55 7.95 1.59 -2.66
C ALA A 55 8.82 2.25 -3.74
N ALA A 56 9.43 3.40 -3.44
CA ALA A 56 10.35 4.06 -4.35
C ALA A 56 11.58 3.19 -4.65
N VAL A 57 12.15 2.52 -3.65
CA VAL A 57 13.27 1.57 -3.81
C VAL A 57 12.86 0.38 -4.66
N ILE A 58 11.68 -0.21 -4.43
CA ILE A 58 11.14 -1.32 -5.25
C ILE A 58 11.06 -0.92 -6.73
N LEU A 59 10.65 0.32 -7.01
CA LEU A 59 10.45 0.83 -8.38
C LEU A 59 11.72 1.34 -9.08
N THR A 60 12.82 1.59 -8.34
CA THR A 60 14.00 2.27 -8.91
C THR A 60 15.31 1.52 -8.71
N ARG A 61 15.52 0.89 -7.54
CA ARG A 61 16.82 0.31 -7.15
C ARG A 61 16.78 -1.20 -7.02
N SER A 62 15.62 -1.78 -6.71
CA SER A 62 15.50 -3.23 -6.59
C SER A 62 15.67 -3.92 -7.94
N SER A 63 16.58 -4.90 -8.01
CA SER A 63 16.74 -5.82 -9.14
C SER A 63 15.93 -7.11 -8.97
N THR A 64 15.49 -7.43 -7.74
CA THR A 64 14.72 -8.63 -7.45
C THR A 64 13.35 -8.61 -8.14
N HIS A 65 13.06 -9.67 -8.90
CA HIS A 65 11.77 -9.87 -9.54
C HIS A 65 10.70 -10.23 -8.48
N SER A 66 9.55 -9.56 -8.57
CA SER A 66 8.35 -9.89 -7.81
C SER A 66 7.11 -9.40 -8.56
N THR A 67 5.97 -10.04 -8.34
CA THR A 67 4.67 -9.61 -8.91
C THR A 67 4.34 -8.18 -8.52
N LEU A 68 4.67 -7.77 -7.28
CA LEU A 68 4.52 -6.42 -6.78
C LEU A 68 5.33 -5.41 -7.60
N ARG A 69 6.61 -5.73 -7.88
CA ARG A 69 7.49 -4.86 -8.67
C ARG A 69 7.00 -4.75 -10.11
N THR A 70 6.68 -5.88 -10.76
CA THR A 70 6.19 -5.89 -12.15
C THR A 70 4.91 -5.06 -12.29
N TRP A 71 3.93 -5.29 -11.41
CA TRP A 71 2.70 -4.50 -11.37
C TRP A 71 2.98 -3.01 -11.11
N GLY A 72 3.90 -2.70 -10.20
CA GLY A 72 4.28 -1.33 -9.87
C GLY A 72 4.94 -0.59 -11.03
N LEU A 73 5.82 -1.26 -11.80
CA LEU A 73 6.45 -0.69 -13.00
C LEU A 73 5.42 -0.44 -14.10
N GLN A 74 4.53 -1.39 -14.37
CA GLN A 74 3.42 -1.19 -15.32
C GLN A 74 2.50 -0.04 -14.91
N LEU A 75 2.30 0.16 -13.61
CA LEU A 75 1.54 1.30 -13.10
C LEU A 75 2.30 2.61 -13.29
N ARG A 76 3.61 2.62 -13.02
CA ARG A 76 4.49 3.79 -13.23
C ARG A 76 4.38 4.33 -14.65
N GLU A 77 4.43 3.46 -15.65
CA GLU A 77 4.32 3.88 -17.06
C GLU A 77 2.95 4.51 -17.38
N ARG A 78 1.87 4.08 -16.71
CA ARG A 78 0.52 4.59 -16.98
C ARG A 78 0.17 5.88 -16.26
N ILE A 79 0.60 6.04 -15.00
CA ILE A 79 0.14 7.15 -14.13
C ILE A 79 1.27 8.00 -13.54
N GLY A 80 2.52 7.71 -13.90
CA GLY A 80 3.70 8.41 -13.42
C GLY A 80 4.18 7.93 -12.05
N PHE A 81 5.43 8.30 -11.74
CA PHE A 81 6.19 7.79 -10.59
C PHE A 81 5.51 8.02 -9.24
N LYS A 82 5.16 9.27 -8.91
CA LYS A 82 4.63 9.62 -7.58
C LYS A 82 3.34 8.86 -7.24
N ARG A 83 2.43 8.75 -8.21
CA ARG A 83 1.15 8.04 -8.02
C ARG A 83 1.37 6.52 -7.93
N ALA A 84 2.26 5.97 -8.76
CA ALA A 84 2.61 4.56 -8.70
C ALA A 84 3.30 4.19 -7.38
N ALA A 85 4.22 5.03 -6.87
CA ALA A 85 4.89 4.82 -5.59
C ALA A 85 3.89 4.75 -4.42
N VAL A 86 2.89 5.65 -4.38
CA VAL A 86 1.80 5.58 -3.38
C VAL A 86 1.01 4.27 -3.51
N ALA A 87 0.65 3.87 -4.73
CA ALA A 87 -0.12 2.66 -4.95
C ALA A 87 0.65 1.39 -4.55
N VAL A 88 1.96 1.35 -4.83
CA VAL A 88 2.87 0.28 -4.39
C VAL A 88 3.01 0.28 -2.87
N ALA A 89 3.18 1.44 -2.24
CA ALA A 89 3.21 1.56 -0.78
C ALA A 89 1.93 1.02 -0.13
N ARG A 90 0.76 1.34 -0.71
CA ARG A 90 -0.54 0.81 -0.26
C ARG A 90 -0.59 -0.71 -0.38
N LYS A 91 -0.20 -1.27 -1.54
CA LYS A 91 -0.23 -2.73 -1.76
C LYS A 91 0.76 -3.45 -0.84
N LEU A 92 1.94 -2.87 -0.63
CA LEU A 92 2.94 -3.37 0.32
C LEU A 92 2.39 -3.40 1.75
N ALA A 93 1.73 -2.33 2.21
CA ALA A 93 1.13 -2.30 3.54
C ALA A 93 0.07 -3.41 3.73
N VAL A 94 -0.73 -3.70 2.71
CA VAL A 94 -1.72 -4.79 2.74
C VAL A 94 -1.04 -6.15 2.85
N ILE A 95 0.06 -6.36 2.11
CA ILE A 95 0.84 -7.61 2.16
C ILE A 95 1.49 -7.76 3.54
N MET A 96 2.16 -6.72 4.04
CA MET A 96 2.79 -6.73 5.37
C MET A 96 1.78 -7.01 6.49
N HIS A 97 0.57 -6.45 6.40
CA HIS A 97 -0.51 -6.76 7.34
C HIS A 97 -0.98 -8.22 7.24
N ALA A 98 -1.13 -8.74 6.03
CA ALA A 98 -1.49 -10.15 5.83
C ALA A 98 -0.43 -11.09 6.42
N MET A 99 0.85 -10.84 6.14
CA MET A 99 1.99 -11.56 6.72
C MET A 99 1.97 -11.51 8.24
N LEU A 100 1.68 -10.35 8.82
CA LEU A 100 1.63 -10.19 10.28
C LEU A 100 0.46 -10.97 10.91
N LYS A 101 -0.68 -11.08 10.22
CA LYS A 101 -1.85 -11.84 10.69
C LYS A 101 -1.69 -13.35 10.51
N THR A 102 -1.06 -13.81 9.43
CA THR A 102 -0.90 -15.25 9.15
C THR A 102 0.41 -15.84 9.67
N GLY A 103 1.40 -14.99 9.97
CA GLY A 103 2.77 -15.42 10.29
C GLY A 103 3.57 -15.87 9.06
N GLU A 104 2.99 -15.81 7.86
CA GLU A 104 3.64 -16.24 6.63
C GLU A 104 4.65 -15.20 6.12
N LEU A 105 5.71 -15.69 5.48
CA LEU A 105 6.73 -14.83 4.88
C LEU A 105 6.27 -14.24 3.55
N PHE A 106 6.95 -13.17 3.12
CA PHE A 106 6.66 -12.52 1.85
C PHE A 106 6.86 -13.49 0.68
N ASN A 107 5.80 -13.73 -0.09
CA ASN A 107 5.86 -14.53 -1.31
C ASN A 107 5.97 -13.59 -2.54
N PRO A 108 7.13 -13.55 -3.23
CA PRO A 108 7.34 -12.66 -4.38
C PRO A 108 6.48 -13.03 -5.61
N ASN A 109 5.93 -14.24 -5.64
CA ASN A 109 5.10 -14.78 -6.72
C ASN A 109 3.60 -14.76 -6.38
N ALA A 110 3.22 -14.22 -5.22
CA ALA A 110 1.81 -14.14 -4.83
C ALA A 110 1.01 -13.30 -5.84
N GLY A 111 -0.13 -13.84 -6.29
CA GLY A 111 -0.97 -13.22 -7.31
C GLY A 111 -0.44 -13.31 -8.75
N ALA A 112 0.57 -14.15 -9.02
CA ALA A 112 0.91 -14.58 -10.39
C ALA A 112 0.04 -15.76 -10.88
N ALA A 113 -0.77 -16.34 -10.00
CA ALA A 113 -1.76 -17.35 -10.36
C ALA A 113 -3.09 -16.67 -10.70
N ALA A 114 -3.61 -17.02 -11.88
CA ALA A 114 -4.75 -16.50 -12.64
C ALA A 114 -4.45 -15.29 -13.53
#